data_AF-A0A0L0VCK7-F1
#
_entry.id   AF-A0A0L0VCK7-F1
#
_cell.length_a   1.000
_cell.length_b   1.000
_cell.length_c   1.000
_cell.angle_alpha   90.00
_cell.angle_beta   90.00
_cell.angle_gamma   90.00
#
_symmetry.space_group_name_H-M   'P 1'
#
loop_
_entity.id
_entity.type
_entity.pdbx_description
1 polymer ?
#
loop_
_entity_poly.entity_id
_entity_poly.type
_entity_poly.pdbx_seq_one_letter_code
_entity_poly.pdbx_strand_id
1 'polypeptide(L)'
;MISAYQEEENKISNQANEMSQYMQAVIDDKTSDNNPPDSNNEHVESFWPLFTEKALPVLMHPAACQLKSGRVGYRKPVDHPNSLSKKLVPYELPSSTKHNQKKCHLKALGANSNMMANYLIREKNPKEASFIDPTLAWIPESDHSNSLVESRLATQYKNYHSAPRETNLKKQ
;
A
#
# COMPACT_ATOMS: atom_id res chain seq x y z
N MET A 1 -41.88 16.73 -2.42
CA MET A 1 -41.40 16.69 -3.81
C MET A 1 -39.92 16.38 -3.72
N ILE A 2 -39.49 15.16 -4.05
CA ILE A 2 -38.08 14.77 -4.01
C ILE A 2 -37.40 15.49 -5.18
N SER A 3 -36.26 16.13 -4.93
CA SER A 3 -35.52 16.81 -5.99
C SER A 3 -34.90 15.78 -6.94
N ALA A 4 -34.76 16.11 -8.23
CA ALA A 4 -34.17 15.20 -9.21
C ALA A 4 -32.77 14.68 -8.79
N TYR A 5 -32.03 15.51 -8.05
CA TYR A 5 -30.74 15.13 -7.47
C TYR A 5 -30.84 14.04 -6.39
N GLN A 6 -31.84 14.12 -5.51
CA GLN A 6 -32.05 13.08 -4.50
C GLN A 6 -32.52 11.76 -5.12
N GLU A 7 -33.27 11.82 -6.22
CA GLU A 7 -33.65 10.62 -6.96
C GLU A 7 -32.45 9.93 -7.60
N GLU A 8 -31.51 10.71 -8.16
CA GLU A 8 -30.26 10.20 -8.71
C GLU A 8 -29.34 9.61 -7.63
N GLU A 9 -29.20 10.29 -6.49
CA GLU A 9 -28.42 9.80 -5.34
C GLU A 9 -28.97 8.47 -4.80
N ASN A 10 -30.29 8.35 -4.70
CA ASN A 10 -30.96 7.12 -4.27
C ASN A 10 -30.73 5.99 -5.28
N LYS A 11 -30.75 6.29 -6.58
CA LYS A 11 -30.50 5.30 -7.63
C LYS A 11 -29.08 4.76 -7.57
N ILE A 12 -28.09 5.63 -7.36
CA ILE A 12 -26.69 5.24 -7.21
C ILE A 12 -26.50 4.40 -5.94
N SER A 13 -27.11 4.80 -4.83
CA SER A 13 -27.03 4.06 -3.56
C SER A 13 -27.66 2.67 -3.67
N ASN A 14 -28.80 2.55 -4.35
CA ASN A 14 -29.44 1.27 -4.60
C ASN A 14 -28.58 0.36 -5.48
N GLN A 15 -27.97 0.90 -6.54
CA GLN A 15 -27.06 0.14 -7.40
C GLN A 15 -25.83 -0.37 -6.63
N ALA A 16 -25.25 0.44 -5.75
CA ALA A 16 -24.13 0.03 -4.91
C ALA A 16 -24.55 -1.10 -3.95
N ASN A 17 -25.73 -0.99 -3.33
CA ASN A 17 -26.25 -2.03 -2.45
C ASN A 17 -26.53 -3.35 -3.18
N GLU A 18 -27.10 -3.31 -4.39
CA GLU A 18 -27.31 -4.50 -5.22
C GLU A 18 -25.98 -5.21 -5.52
N MET A 19 -24.94 -4.45 -5.87
CA MET A 19 -23.62 -5.00 -6.13
C MET A 19 -22.96 -5.59 -4.87
N SER A 20 -23.11 -4.95 -3.71
CA SER A 20 -22.63 -5.51 -2.44
C SER A 20 -23.37 -6.79 -2.05
N GLN A 21 -24.69 -6.87 -2.27
CA GLN A 21 -25.46 -8.08 -2.00
C GLN A 21 -25.06 -9.24 -2.94
N TYR A 22 -24.81 -8.95 -4.22
CA TYR A 22 -24.31 -9.94 -5.16
C TYR A 22 -22.95 -10.51 -4.73
N MET A 23 -22.00 -9.65 -4.36
CA MET A 23 -20.67 -10.08 -3.87
C MET A 23 -20.78 -10.91 -2.59
N GLN A 24 -21.68 -10.52 -1.67
CA GLN A 24 -21.90 -11.26 -0.44
C GLN A 24 -22.54 -12.63 -0.72
N ALA A 25 -23.51 -12.70 -1.63
CA ALA A 25 -24.15 -13.96 -2.02
C ALA A 25 -23.17 -14.94 -2.69
N VAL A 26 -22.19 -14.44 -3.46
CA VAL A 26 -21.12 -15.27 -4.05
C VAL A 26 -20.18 -15.84 -2.96
N ILE A 27 -19.96 -15.09 -1.88
CA ILE A 27 -19.11 -15.54 -0.76
C ILE A 27 -19.87 -16.50 0.16
N ASP A 28 -21.16 -16.25 0.39
CA ASP A 28 -22.02 -17.04 1.27
C ASP A 28 -22.62 -18.28 0.58
N ASP A 29 -22.47 -18.41 -0.75
CA ASP A 29 -22.79 -19.62 -1.50
C ASP A 29 -21.84 -20.76 -1.09
N LYS A 30 -22.15 -21.34 0.07
CA LYS A 30 -21.58 -22.58 0.61
C LYS A 30 -22.12 -23.80 -0.12
N THR A 31 -22.57 -23.68 -1.37
CA THR A 31 -22.61 -24.83 -2.29
C THR A 31 -21.20 -25.12 -2.82
N SER A 32 -20.24 -25.18 -1.87
CA SER A 32 -18.99 -25.90 -2.01
C SER A 32 -19.39 -27.37 -2.11
N ASP A 33 -19.67 -27.84 -3.33
CA ASP A 33 -19.54 -29.25 -3.62
C ASP A 33 -18.15 -29.66 -3.14
N ASN A 34 -18.10 -30.56 -2.16
CA ASN A 34 -16.92 -31.03 -1.45
C ASN A 34 -16.05 -31.87 -2.40
N ASN A 35 -15.55 -31.27 -3.47
CA ASN A 35 -14.41 -31.79 -4.17
C ASN A 35 -13.18 -31.21 -3.48
N PRO A 36 -12.29 -32.05 -2.92
CA PRO A 36 -11.02 -31.57 -2.41
C PRO A 36 -10.35 -30.75 -3.52
N PRO A 37 -9.70 -29.62 -3.21
CA PRO A 37 -8.96 -28.89 -4.21
C PRO A 37 -7.92 -29.86 -4.77
N ASP A 38 -8.19 -30.37 -5.97
CA ASP A 38 -7.16 -30.96 -6.79
C ASP A 38 -6.05 -29.93 -6.85
N SER A 39 -4.83 -30.40 -6.61
CA SER A 39 -3.62 -29.62 -6.43
C SER A 39 -3.22 -28.96 -7.76
N ASN A 40 -4.07 -28.08 -8.28
CA ASN A 40 -3.81 -27.26 -9.44
C ASN A 40 -3.52 -25.86 -8.93
N ASN A 41 -2.23 -25.62 -8.72
CA ASN A 41 -1.59 -24.32 -8.50
C ASN A 41 -1.90 -23.27 -9.59
N GLU A 42 -2.79 -23.57 -10.55
CA GLU A 42 -3.11 -22.82 -11.77
C GLU A 42 -3.67 -21.42 -11.47
N HIS A 43 -4.41 -21.25 -10.37
CA HIS A 43 -5.07 -19.99 -10.06
C HIS A 43 -4.14 -18.89 -9.54
N VAL A 44 -3.00 -19.26 -8.94
CA VAL A 44 -2.00 -18.29 -8.45
C VAL A 44 -1.06 -17.87 -9.58
N GLU A 45 -0.91 -18.70 -10.62
CA GLU A 45 -0.03 -18.41 -11.76
C GLU A 45 -0.48 -17.22 -12.58
N SER A 46 -1.78 -16.92 -12.56
CA SER A 46 -2.38 -15.80 -13.29
C SER A 46 -2.12 -14.43 -12.65
N PHE A 47 -1.82 -14.37 -11.35
CA PHE A 47 -1.50 -13.10 -10.69
C PHE A 47 -0.08 -12.62 -11.02
N TRP A 48 0.80 -13.54 -11.44
CA TRP A 48 2.22 -13.28 -11.65
C TRP A 48 2.79 -14.10 -12.83
N PRO A 49 2.27 -13.94 -14.07
CA PRO A 49 2.67 -14.77 -15.21
C PRO A 49 4.17 -14.70 -15.53
N LEU A 50 4.85 -13.63 -15.07
CA LEU A 50 6.31 -13.46 -15.19
C LEU A 50 7.12 -14.47 -14.37
N PHE A 51 6.52 -15.16 -13.40
CA PHE A 51 7.21 -16.04 -12.46
C PHE A 51 6.82 -17.51 -12.58
N THR A 52 5.75 -17.82 -13.31
CA THR A 52 5.14 -19.15 -13.38
C THR A 52 5.39 -19.89 -14.68
N GLU A 53 5.79 -19.19 -15.75
CA GLU A 53 6.33 -19.89 -16.89
C GLU A 53 7.75 -20.38 -16.59
N LYS A 54 7.89 -21.72 -16.58
CA LYS A 54 9.15 -22.42 -16.81
C LYS A 54 9.91 -21.65 -17.87
N ALA A 55 10.94 -20.91 -17.44
CA ALA A 55 11.62 -19.95 -18.28
C ALA A 55 12.06 -20.61 -19.59
N LEU A 56 11.28 -20.42 -20.65
CA LEU A 56 11.83 -20.50 -21.99
C LEU A 56 13.02 -19.55 -21.99
N PRO A 57 14.19 -19.95 -22.51
CA PRO A 57 15.33 -19.04 -22.56
C PRO A 57 14.85 -17.81 -23.32
N VAL A 58 14.62 -16.73 -22.57
CA VAL A 58 14.25 -15.44 -23.11
C VAL A 58 15.46 -15.01 -23.93
N LEU A 59 15.45 -15.40 -25.20
CA LEU A 59 16.49 -15.11 -26.19
C LEU A 59 16.57 -13.61 -26.50
N MET A 60 15.72 -12.81 -25.86
CA MET A 60 15.77 -11.36 -25.88
C MET A 60 15.81 -10.84 -24.46
N HIS A 61 17.02 -10.80 -23.88
CA HIS A 61 17.27 -9.85 -22.79
C HIS A 61 16.65 -8.51 -23.20
N PRO A 62 15.80 -7.90 -22.35
CA PRO A 62 15.17 -6.62 -22.70
C PRO A 62 16.29 -5.67 -23.11
N ALA A 63 16.13 -5.06 -24.29
CA ALA A 63 17.11 -4.14 -24.84
C ALA A 63 17.50 -3.14 -23.75
N ALA A 64 18.79 -3.08 -23.44
CA ALA A 64 19.23 -2.38 -22.25
C ALA A 64 18.82 -0.89 -22.35
N CYS A 65 17.91 -0.47 -21.46
CA CYS A 65 17.32 0.86 -21.53
C CYS A 65 18.41 1.92 -21.47
N GLN A 66 18.48 2.78 -22.48
CA GLN A 66 19.38 3.94 -22.45
C GLN A 66 18.79 4.99 -21.50
N LEU A 67 19.53 5.32 -20.45
CA LEU A 67 19.19 6.40 -19.55
C LEU A 67 19.39 7.74 -20.25
N LYS A 68 18.67 8.77 -19.80
CA LYS A 68 18.83 10.17 -20.27
C LYS A 68 20.26 10.71 -20.15
N SER A 69 21.10 10.07 -19.35
CA SER A 69 22.54 10.36 -19.23
C SER A 69 23.39 9.76 -20.35
N GLY A 70 22.80 9.07 -21.34
CA GLY A 70 23.51 8.31 -22.38
C GLY A 70 24.14 7.01 -21.89
N ARG A 71 23.89 6.61 -20.64
CA ARG A 71 24.41 5.36 -20.07
C ARG A 71 23.41 4.23 -20.27
N VAL A 72 23.92 3.04 -20.50
CA VAL A 72 23.11 1.83 -20.69
C VAL A 72 22.77 1.23 -19.33
N GLY A 73 21.48 1.24 -18.98
CA GLY A 73 20.95 0.67 -17.74
C GLY A 73 21.36 1.40 -16.47
N TYR A 74 20.74 1.00 -15.35
CA TYR A 74 21.11 1.46 -14.02
C TYR A 74 22.43 0.82 -13.57
N ARG A 75 23.15 1.54 -12.70
CA ARG A 75 24.38 1.01 -12.11
C ARG A 75 24.05 -0.12 -11.14
N LYS A 76 24.63 -1.30 -11.38
CA LYS A 76 24.48 -2.46 -10.50
C LYS A 76 25.28 -2.27 -9.19
N PRO A 77 24.82 -2.86 -8.06
CA PRO A 77 25.60 -2.98 -6.84
C PRO A 77 26.95 -3.68 -7.08
N VAL A 78 27.94 -3.42 -6.22
CA VAL A 78 29.29 -3.99 -6.29
C VAL A 78 29.49 -4.96 -5.12
N ASP A 79 30.36 -5.96 -5.31
CA ASP A 79 30.71 -6.88 -4.23
C ASP A 79 31.28 -6.14 -3.02
N HIS A 80 30.94 -6.64 -1.83
CA HIS A 80 31.48 -6.10 -0.59
C HIS A 80 33.03 -6.28 -0.55
N PRO A 81 33.81 -5.29 -0.05
CA PRO A 81 35.27 -5.38 -0.03
C PRO A 81 35.81 -6.60 0.72
N ASN A 82 35.10 -7.04 1.75
CA ASN A 82 35.32 -8.33 2.39
C ASN A 82 34.73 -9.46 1.53
N SER A 83 35.61 -10.27 0.93
CA SER A 83 35.29 -11.42 0.09
C SER A 83 34.52 -12.54 0.80
N LEU A 84 34.59 -12.62 2.14
CA LEU A 84 33.79 -13.58 2.92
C LEU A 84 32.33 -13.16 3.04
N SER A 85 32.04 -11.87 2.85
CA SER A 85 30.69 -11.36 2.84
C SER A 85 30.07 -11.62 1.47
N LYS A 86 29.14 -12.56 1.38
CA LYS A 86 28.31 -12.79 0.18
C LYS A 86 27.29 -11.65 -0.08
N LYS A 87 27.56 -10.45 0.44
CA LYS A 87 26.66 -9.30 0.37
C LYS A 87 27.10 -8.37 -0.75
N LEU A 88 26.11 -7.79 -1.44
CA LEU A 88 26.34 -6.71 -2.39
C LEU A 88 26.18 -5.37 -1.68
N VAL A 89 27.03 -4.40 -2.04
CA VAL A 89 27.02 -3.04 -1.49
C VAL A 89 26.66 -2.05 -2.60
N PRO A 90 25.88 -1.01 -2.31
CA PRO A 90 25.68 0.09 -3.24
C PRO A 90 27.01 0.72 -3.66
N TYR A 91 27.07 1.23 -4.88
CA TYR A 91 28.26 1.95 -5.35
C TYR A 91 28.48 3.24 -4.56
N GLU A 92 29.75 3.59 -4.32
CA GLU A 92 30.12 4.84 -3.67
C GLU A 92 29.76 6.08 -4.50
N LEU A 93 28.83 6.89 -4.00
CA LEU A 93 28.47 8.14 -4.67
C LEU A 93 29.51 9.23 -4.39
N PRO A 94 29.86 10.07 -5.39
CA PRO A 94 30.68 11.27 -5.18
C PRO A 94 30.06 12.18 -4.10
N SER A 95 30.91 12.88 -3.35
CA SER A 95 30.47 13.78 -2.27
C SER A 95 29.45 14.83 -2.76
N SER A 96 29.66 15.40 -3.95
CA SER A 96 28.73 16.35 -4.58
C SER A 96 27.34 15.75 -4.80
N THR A 97 27.25 14.51 -5.27
CA THR A 97 25.97 13.80 -5.46
C THR A 97 25.26 13.58 -4.13
N LYS A 98 25.99 13.16 -3.08
CA LYS A 98 25.43 12.98 -1.73
C LYS A 98 24.87 14.30 -1.18
N HIS A 99 25.63 15.39 -1.35
CA HIS A 99 25.19 16.72 -0.94
C HIS A 99 23.90 17.15 -1.68
N ASN A 100 23.84 16.96 -2.99
CA ASN A 100 22.66 17.31 -3.79
C ASN A 100 21.43 16.48 -3.39
N GLN A 101 21.59 15.18 -3.17
CA GLN A 101 20.51 14.33 -2.65
C GLN A 101 19.98 14.84 -1.31
N LYS A 102 20.87 15.16 -0.37
CA LYS A 102 20.48 15.74 0.93
C LYS A 102 19.73 17.06 0.76
N LYS A 103 20.22 17.96 -0.10
CA LYS A 103 19.56 19.25 -0.38
C LYS A 103 18.17 19.05 -0.99
N CYS A 104 18.04 18.18 -1.99
CA CYS A 104 16.75 17.86 -2.61
C CYS A 104 15.79 17.21 -1.60
N HIS A 105 16.29 16.30 -0.77
CA HIS A 105 15.50 15.66 0.28
C HIS A 105 14.95 16.71 1.27
N LEU A 106 15.80 17.60 1.78
CA LEU A 106 15.36 18.68 2.67
C LEU A 106 14.36 19.62 1.98
N LYS A 107 14.57 19.95 0.70
CA LYS A 107 13.63 20.77 -0.08
C LYS A 107 12.28 20.08 -0.25
N ALA A 108 12.26 18.77 -0.49
CA ALA A 108 11.03 18.00 -0.68
C ALA A 108 10.23 17.85 0.62
N LEU A 109 10.91 17.70 1.76
CA LEU A 109 10.26 17.68 3.08
C LEU A 109 9.72 19.07 3.46
N GLY A 110 10.37 20.16 3.04
CA GLY A 110 9.98 21.52 3.42
C GLY A 110 10.29 21.82 4.90
N ALA A 111 10.05 23.06 5.32
CA ALA A 111 10.53 23.56 6.61
C ALA A 111 9.88 22.91 7.86
N ASN A 112 8.70 22.28 7.74
CA ASN A 112 7.89 21.84 8.88
C ASN A 112 7.31 20.40 8.77
N SER A 113 7.83 19.55 7.88
CA SER A 113 7.30 18.18 7.72
C SER A 113 7.97 17.18 8.66
N ASN A 114 7.60 17.24 9.95
CA ASN A 114 7.97 16.17 10.89
C ASN A 114 7.10 14.91 10.69
N MET A 115 5.90 15.08 10.13
CA MET A 115 4.96 14.00 9.88
C MET A 115 5.56 12.94 8.92
N MET A 116 6.12 13.35 7.77
CA MET A 116 6.76 12.41 6.81
C MET A 116 8.13 11.92 7.26
N ALA A 117 8.85 12.68 8.10
CA ALA A 117 10.13 12.24 8.65
C ALA A 117 9.95 10.99 9.54
N ASN A 118 8.87 10.93 10.32
CA ASN A 118 8.56 9.78 11.18
C ASN A 118 8.19 8.52 10.37
N TYR A 119 7.49 8.66 9.24
CA TYR A 119 7.19 7.51 8.36
C TYR A 119 8.43 6.94 7.65
N LEU A 120 9.47 7.75 7.45
CA LEU A 120 10.73 7.33 6.82
C LEU A 120 11.75 6.75 7.81
N ILE A 121 11.42 6.66 9.10
CA ILE A 121 12.24 5.95 10.09
C ILE A 121 12.20 4.47 9.71
N ARG A 122 13.17 4.05 8.92
CA ARG A 122 13.59 2.65 8.86
C ARG A 122 14.08 2.33 10.26
N GLU A 123 13.35 1.50 10.99
CA GLU A 123 13.83 0.96 12.25
C GLU A 123 15.29 0.54 12.05
N LYS A 124 16.19 1.07 12.89
CA LYS A 124 17.58 0.63 12.91
C LYS A 124 17.50 -0.88 13.06
N ASN A 125 18.04 -1.60 12.08
CA ASN A 125 17.91 -3.05 11.87
C ASN A 125 17.42 -3.75 13.15
N PRO A 126 16.25 -4.42 13.15
CA PRO A 126 15.91 -5.24 14.30
C PRO A 126 17.13 -6.11 14.59
N LYS A 127 17.66 -5.98 15.80
CA LYS A 127 18.75 -6.83 16.29
C LYS A 127 18.38 -8.25 15.88
N GLU A 128 19.27 -8.87 15.13
CA GLU A 128 19.25 -10.26 14.65
C GLU A 128 17.95 -10.98 14.93
N ALA A 129 17.14 -11.19 13.88
CA ALA A 129 15.91 -11.98 13.96
C ALA A 129 16.18 -13.28 14.73
N SER A 130 15.82 -13.28 16.01
CA SER A 130 15.73 -14.50 16.80
C SER A 130 14.70 -15.36 16.09
N PHE A 131 15.15 -16.53 15.68
CA PHE A 131 14.38 -17.65 15.16
C PHE A 131 12.90 -17.58 15.59
N ILE A 132 12.00 -17.29 14.64
CA ILE A 132 10.57 -17.28 14.88
C ILE A 132 10.16 -18.74 15.07
N ASP A 133 9.79 -19.09 16.31
CA ASP A 133 9.10 -20.35 16.60
C ASP A 133 7.76 -20.36 15.84
N PRO A 134 7.49 -21.35 14.95
CA PRO A 134 6.24 -21.44 14.20
C PRO A 134 4.99 -21.64 15.08
N THR A 135 5.15 -21.77 16.40
CA THR A 135 4.09 -22.19 17.33
C THR A 135 3.42 -21.03 18.08
N LEU A 136 3.73 -19.76 17.80
CA LEU A 136 2.98 -18.63 18.37
C LEU A 136 1.65 -18.42 17.64
N ALA A 137 0.69 -19.26 18.02
CA ALA A 137 -0.72 -19.17 17.71
C ALA A 137 -1.33 -17.80 18.08
N TRP A 138 -2.17 -17.31 17.17
CA TRP A 138 -3.42 -16.60 17.43
C TRP A 138 -3.43 -15.57 18.57
N ILE A 139 -3.17 -14.31 18.24
CA ILE A 139 -3.55 -13.18 19.10
C ILE A 139 -5.09 -13.14 19.12
N PRO A 140 -5.76 -13.24 20.27
CA PRO A 140 -7.20 -12.99 20.32
C PRO A 140 -7.42 -11.52 19.94
N GLU A 141 -8.29 -11.26 18.97
CA GLU A 141 -8.77 -9.92 18.68
C GLU A 141 -9.37 -9.36 19.98
N SER A 142 -8.69 -8.36 20.54
CA SER A 142 -9.19 -7.60 21.67
C SER A 142 -10.22 -6.62 21.15
N ASP A 143 -11.48 -6.83 21.52
CA ASP A 143 -12.66 -6.00 21.21
C ASP A 143 -12.60 -4.55 21.73
N HIS A 144 -11.43 -4.03 22.12
CA HIS A 144 -11.29 -2.75 22.82
C HIS A 144 -10.97 -1.56 21.91
N SER A 145 -10.75 -1.77 20.61
CA SER A 145 -10.36 -0.71 19.67
C SER A 145 -11.54 0.04 19.04
N ASN A 146 -12.72 -0.59 18.91
CA ASN A 146 -13.86 -0.01 18.20
C ASN A 146 -14.53 1.13 19.00
N SER A 147 -14.59 1.01 20.33
CA SER A 147 -15.21 2.00 21.22
C SER A 147 -14.55 3.39 21.16
N LEU A 148 -13.21 3.42 21.04
CA LEU A 148 -12.46 4.68 20.94
C LEU A 148 -12.74 5.40 19.62
N VAL A 149 -12.82 4.62 18.52
CA VAL A 149 -13.05 5.15 17.18
C VAL A 149 -14.46 5.72 17.07
N GLU A 150 -15.47 5.01 17.58
CA GLU A 150 -16.86 5.47 17.62
C GLU A 150 -17.02 6.74 18.45
N SER A 151 -16.37 6.81 19.61
CA SER A 151 -16.39 7.99 20.48
C SER A 151 -15.79 9.23 19.78
N ARG A 152 -14.72 9.04 19.01
CA ARG A 152 -14.08 10.11 18.24
C ARG A 152 -14.97 10.62 17.11
N LEU A 153 -15.65 9.71 16.39
CA LEU A 153 -16.58 10.06 15.31
C LEU A 153 -17.82 10.81 15.85
N ALA A 154 -18.40 10.35 16.96
CA ALA A 154 -19.55 10.99 17.58
C ALA A 154 -19.22 12.44 18.02
N THR A 155 -18.00 12.67 18.52
CA THR A 155 -17.54 14.00 18.92
C THR A 155 -17.40 14.93 17.72
N GLN A 156 -16.80 14.46 16.62
CA GLN A 156 -16.66 15.26 15.39
C GLN A 156 -18.02 15.62 14.79
N TYR A 157 -18.96 14.68 14.76
CA TYR A 157 -20.30 14.91 14.26
C TYR A 157 -21.03 16.01 15.05
N LYS A 158 -20.99 15.95 16.38
CA LYS A 158 -21.59 16.98 17.25
C LYS A 158 -20.97 18.35 17.00
N ASN A 159 -19.65 18.44 16.92
CA ASN A 159 -18.96 19.72 16.68
C ASN A 159 -19.35 20.36 15.35
N TYR A 160 -19.50 19.55 14.29
CA TYR A 160 -19.94 20.05 12.98
C TYR A 160 -21.36 20.61 13.01
N HIS A 161 -22.27 19.96 13.72
CA HIS A 161 -23.67 20.39 13.83
C HIS A 161 -23.88 21.56 14.80
N SER A 162 -23.00 21.75 15.78
CA SER A 162 -23.04 22.89 16.71
C SER A 162 -22.35 24.15 16.18
N ALA A 163 -21.62 24.06 15.07
CA ALA A 163 -20.96 25.22 14.48
C ALA A 163 -21.99 26.23 13.93
N PRO A 164 -21.86 27.53 14.24
CA PRO A 164 -22.73 28.55 13.66
C PRO A 164 -22.60 28.55 12.14
N ARG A 165 -23.72 28.33 11.44
CA ARG A 165 -23.76 28.46 9.98
C ARG A 165 -23.91 29.94 9.67
N GLU A 166 -22.90 30.54 9.04
CA GLU A 166 -23.03 31.89 8.50
C GLU A 166 -24.04 31.89 7.36
N THR A 167 -25.30 32.19 7.68
CA THR A 167 -26.32 32.51 6.70
C THR A 167 -26.03 33.91 6.17
N ASN A 168 -25.25 33.98 5.09
CA ASN A 168 -25.05 35.20 4.32
C ASN A 168 -26.38 35.58 3.63
N LEU A 169 -27.33 36.12 4.40
CA LEU A 169 -28.52 36.78 3.89
C LEU A 169 -28.10 38.15 3.35
N LYS A 170 -27.82 38.20 2.04
CA LYS A 170 -27.79 39.46 1.29
C LYS A 170 -29.17 40.11 1.41
N LYS A 171 -29.27 41.16 2.23
CA LYS A 171 -30.39 42.10 2.20
C LYS A 171 -30.30 42.89 0.89
N GLN A 172 -31.36 42.79 0.08
CA GLN A 172 -31.69 43.76 -0.97
C GLN A 172 -32.43 44.93 -0.34
#